data_AF-A0AA42RDQ3-F1
#
_entry.id   AF-A0AA42RDQ3-F1
#
_cell.length_a   1.000
_cell.length_b   1.000
_cell.length_c   1.000
_cell.angle_alpha   90.00
_cell.angle_beta   90.00
_cell.angle_gamma   90.00
#
_symmetry.space_group_name_H-M   'P 1'
#
loop_
_entity.id
_entity.type
_entity.pdbx_description
1 polymer ?
#
loop_
_entity_poly.entity_id
_entity_poly.type
_entity_poly.pdbx_seq_one_letter_code
_entity_poly.pdbx_strand_id
1 'polypeptide(L)'
;MRFGHDGNIIVLLAFLNIEGMNGEETDPKEVYKVWNTFKAAPMAANLQMVFYKNKKNDVLVKFLHNENEVHIPINTNNFPFYQWKDVRTYLDKLTNP
;
A
#
# COMPACT_ATOMS: atom_id res chain seq x y z
N MET A 1 -11.26 12.74 -3.67
CA MET A 1 -9.79 12.58 -3.70
C MET A 1 -9.18 13.36 -2.55
N ARG A 2 -8.01 12.97 -2.05
CA ARG A 2 -7.26 13.70 -1.01
C ARG A 2 -5.92 14.14 -1.61
N PHE A 3 -5.50 15.35 -1.33
CA PHE A 3 -4.21 15.92 -1.75
C PHE A 3 -3.38 16.20 -0.51
N GLY A 4 -2.08 15.92 -0.59
CA GLY A 4 -1.14 16.09 0.51
C GLY A 4 0.28 16.21 -0.02
N HIS A 5 1.24 16.21 0.89
CA HIS A 5 2.66 16.29 0.56
C HIS A 5 3.30 14.91 0.47
N ASP A 6 4.53 14.87 -0.05
CA ASP A 6 5.41 13.69 -0.05
C ASP A 6 5.53 13.05 1.34
N GLY A 7 5.65 13.87 2.40
CA GLY A 7 5.66 13.40 3.78
C GLY A 7 4.40 12.64 4.20
N ASN A 8 3.23 12.94 3.62
CA ASN A 8 1.99 12.22 3.90
C ASN A 8 1.98 10.84 3.21
N ILE A 9 2.37 10.79 1.93
CA ILE A 9 2.30 9.55 1.15
C ILE A 9 3.40 8.57 1.57
N ILE A 10 4.62 9.04 1.87
CA ILE A 10 5.73 8.17 2.30
C ILE A 10 5.36 7.39 3.57
N VAL A 11 4.82 8.10 4.56
CA VAL A 11 4.40 7.47 5.82
C VAL A 11 3.24 6.51 5.59
N LEU A 12 2.28 6.86 4.72
CA LEU A 12 1.16 5.99 4.39
C LEU A 12 1.60 4.70 3.69
N LEU A 13 2.53 4.78 2.73
CA LEU A 13 3.06 3.62 2.02
C LEU A 13 3.81 2.66 2.96
N ALA A 14 4.62 3.19 3.87
CA ALA A 14 5.30 2.40 4.89
C ALA A 14 4.31 1.80 5.90
N PHE A 15 3.31 2.56 6.35
CA PHE A 15 2.30 2.10 7.30
C PHE A 15 1.45 0.94 6.76
N LEU A 16 1.05 1.03 5.49
CA LEU A 16 0.32 -0.03 4.79
C LEU A 16 1.22 -1.16 4.27
N ASN A 17 2.53 -1.00 4.43
CA ASN A 17 3.58 -1.85 3.91
C ASN A 17 3.40 -2.21 2.43
N ILE A 18 3.18 -1.19 1.59
CA ILE A 18 3.06 -1.34 0.14
C ILE A 18 4.40 -1.81 -0.42
N GLU A 19 4.44 -2.95 -1.14
CA GLU A 19 5.66 -3.52 -1.74
C GLU A 19 6.87 -3.60 -0.78
N GLY A 20 6.63 -3.82 0.52
CA GLY A 20 7.73 -3.89 1.49
C GLY A 20 8.34 -2.52 1.87
N MET A 21 7.63 -1.40 1.62
CA MET A 21 8.14 -0.05 1.89
C MET A 21 8.32 0.28 3.38
N ASN A 22 8.05 -0.66 4.29
CA ASN A 22 8.44 -0.59 5.69
C ASN A 22 9.82 -1.19 5.99
N GLY A 23 10.62 -1.50 4.95
CA GLY A 23 11.95 -2.10 5.10
C GLY A 23 12.86 -1.31 6.05
N GLU A 24 13.53 -2.04 6.93
CA GLU A 24 14.41 -1.49 7.97
C GLU A 24 15.87 -1.82 7.63
N GLU A 25 16.78 -0.86 7.82
CA GLU A 25 18.21 -1.07 7.69
C GLU A 25 18.95 -0.26 8.77
N THR A 26 19.92 -0.91 9.40
CA THR A 26 20.71 -0.34 10.50
C THR A 26 22.01 0.30 10.02
N ASP A 27 22.60 -0.17 8.92
CA ASP A 27 23.76 0.48 8.31
C ASP A 27 23.28 1.65 7.43
N PRO A 28 23.57 2.92 7.78
CA PRO A 28 23.15 4.07 6.98
C PRO A 28 23.62 4.00 5.52
N LYS A 29 24.72 3.28 5.24
CA LYS A 29 25.24 3.10 3.88
C LYS A 29 24.39 2.16 3.05
N GLU A 30 23.57 1.31 3.67
CA GLU A 30 22.80 0.26 3.01
C GLU A 30 21.30 0.60 2.88
N VAL A 31 20.85 1.72 3.45
CA VAL A 31 19.44 2.18 3.42
C VAL A 31 18.86 2.21 2.00
N TYR A 32 19.68 2.57 0.99
CA TYR A 32 19.26 2.60 -0.41
C TYR A 32 18.78 1.24 -0.95
N LYS A 33 19.16 0.12 -0.31
CA LYS A 33 18.71 -1.22 -0.67
C LYS A 33 17.26 -1.48 -0.24
N VAL A 34 16.86 -0.94 0.91
CA VAL A 34 15.51 -1.16 1.47
C VAL A 34 14.54 -0.04 1.14
N TRP A 35 15.03 1.19 0.90
CA TRP A 35 14.16 2.34 0.68
C TRP A 35 14.73 3.35 -0.34
N ASN A 36 13.86 3.92 -1.19
CA ASN A 36 14.24 4.92 -2.20
C ASN A 36 13.11 5.95 -2.40
N THR A 37 13.40 7.25 -2.24
CA THR A 37 12.39 8.32 -2.34
C THR A 37 11.72 8.38 -3.70
N PHE A 38 12.48 8.25 -4.79
CA PHE A 38 11.92 8.34 -6.14
C PHE A 38 11.00 7.15 -6.50
N LYS A 39 11.13 6.02 -5.79
CA LYS A 39 10.18 4.91 -5.91
C LYS A 39 8.91 5.20 -5.11
N ALA A 40 9.05 5.73 -3.89
CA ALA A 40 7.93 5.98 -2.99
C ALA A 40 7.10 7.22 -3.38
N ALA A 41 7.74 8.37 -3.60
CA ALA A 41 7.08 9.66 -3.79
C ALA A 41 7.73 10.49 -4.91
N PRO A 42 7.66 10.06 -6.19
CA PRO A 42 7.93 10.95 -7.31
C PRO A 42 6.96 12.14 -7.33
N MET A 43 7.22 13.14 -8.18
CA MET A 43 6.29 14.25 -8.37
C MET A 43 4.91 13.71 -8.79
N ALA A 44 3.86 14.22 -8.14
CA ALA A 44 2.47 13.75 -8.31
C ALA A 44 2.22 12.27 -7.93
N ALA A 45 3.04 11.72 -7.02
CA ALA A 45 2.81 10.38 -6.49
C ALA A 45 1.40 10.23 -5.92
N ASN A 46 0.82 9.06 -6.14
CA ASN A 46 -0.54 8.76 -5.70
C ASN A 46 -0.69 7.30 -5.26
N LEU A 47 -1.55 7.07 -4.28
CA LEU A 47 -2.00 5.75 -3.86
C LEU A 47 -3.51 5.68 -4.04
N GLN A 48 -3.99 4.66 -4.75
CA GLN A 48 -5.39 4.48 -5.06
C GLN A 48 -5.86 3.13 -4.51
N MET A 49 -7.02 3.13 -3.86
CA MET A 49 -7.74 1.92 -3.47
C MET A 49 -9.00 1.83 -4.34
N VAL A 50 -9.05 0.86 -5.24
CA VAL A 50 -10.15 0.70 -6.19
C VAL A 50 -11.02 -0.47 -5.77
N PHE A 51 -12.30 -0.19 -5.49
CA PHE A 51 -13.26 -1.16 -5.00
C PHE A 51 -14.16 -1.68 -6.12
N TYR A 52 -14.38 -2.99 -6.12
CA TYR A 52 -15.26 -3.68 -7.04
C TYR A 52 -16.30 -4.45 -6.23
N LYS A 53 -17.57 -4.40 -6.66
CA LYS A 53 -18.66 -5.11 -6.00
C LYS A 53 -19.44 -5.92 -7.02
N ASN A 54 -19.65 -7.20 -6.73
CA ASN A 54 -20.46 -8.06 -7.59
C ASN A 54 -21.94 -8.07 -7.16
N LYS A 55 -22.80 -8.75 -7.92
CA LYS A 55 -24.25 -8.90 -7.61
C LYS A 55 -24.53 -9.68 -6.31
N LYS A 56 -23.57 -10.47 -5.82
CA LYS A 56 -23.65 -11.23 -4.56
C LYS A 56 -23.20 -10.41 -3.34
N ASN A 57 -22.88 -9.13 -3.54
CA ASN A 57 -22.29 -8.23 -2.54
C ASN A 57 -20.87 -8.61 -2.08
N ASP A 58 -20.17 -9.47 -2.82
CA ASP A 58 -18.74 -9.69 -2.57
C ASP A 58 -17.97 -8.45 -3.05
N VAL A 59 -17.09 -7.95 -2.18
CA VAL A 59 -16.30 -6.74 -2.43
C VAL A 59 -14.83 -7.12 -2.56
N LEU A 60 -14.26 -6.78 -3.71
CA LEU A 60 -12.83 -6.85 -3.96
C LEU A 60 -12.24 -5.44 -3.92
N VAL A 61 -10.96 -5.37 -3.57
CA VAL A 61 -10.17 -4.14 -3.62
C VAL A 61 -8.83 -4.43 -4.28
N LYS A 62 -8.32 -3.48 -5.07
CA LYS A 62 -6.92 -3.49 -5.50
C LYS A 62 -6.24 -2.17 -5.13
N PHE A 63 -4.93 -2.23 -4.95
CA PHE A 63 -4.09 -1.08 -4.62
C PHE A 63 -3.28 -0.70 -5.84
N LEU A 64 -3.24 0.60 -6.15
CA LEU A 64 -2.39 1.17 -7.18
C LEU A 64 -1.46 2.21 -6.57
N HIS A 65 -0.16 2.03 -6.69
CA HIS A 65 0.82 3.06 -6.34
C HIS A 65 1.43 3.59 -7.63
N ASN A 66 1.27 4.90 -7.86
CA ASN A 66 1.62 5.55 -9.13
C ASN A 66 1.05 4.75 -10.32
N GLU A 67 -0.23 4.38 -10.22
CA GLU A 67 -0.99 3.64 -11.24
C GLU A 67 -0.54 2.18 -11.50
N ASN A 68 0.48 1.69 -10.78
CA ASN A 68 0.94 0.30 -10.86
C ASN A 68 0.27 -0.56 -9.79
N GLU A 69 -0.12 -1.77 -10.15
CA GLU A 69 -0.68 -2.75 -9.21
C GLU A 69 0.39 -3.19 -8.22
N VAL A 70 0.07 -3.09 -6.93
CA VAL A 70 1.02 -3.31 -5.84
C VAL A 70 0.48 -4.24 -4.77
N HIS A 71 1.41 -4.91 -4.09
CA HIS A 71 1.13 -5.80 -2.98
C HIS A 71 1.04 -5.05 -1.65
N ILE A 72 0.17 -5.56 -0.80
CA ILE A 72 0.15 -5.34 0.65
C ILE A 72 0.44 -6.69 1.33
N PRO A 73 0.80 -6.76 2.63
CA PRO A 73 1.23 -8.00 3.30
C PRO A 73 0.04 -8.90 3.67
N ILE A 74 -0.77 -9.24 2.67
CA ILE A 74 -1.90 -10.16 2.74
C ILE A 74 -1.79 -11.08 1.53
N ASN A 75 -2.01 -12.38 1.74
CA ASN A 75 -2.01 -13.32 0.62
C ASN A 75 -3.31 -13.20 -0.19
N THR A 76 -3.19 -13.27 -1.51
CA THR A 76 -4.33 -13.42 -2.43
C THR A 76 -3.97 -14.42 -3.51
N ASN A 77 -4.96 -15.20 -3.94
CA ASN A 77 -4.81 -16.16 -5.05
C ASN A 77 -5.15 -15.53 -6.42
N ASN A 78 -5.57 -14.26 -6.44
CA ASN A 78 -6.03 -13.57 -7.64
C ASN A 78 -5.49 -12.13 -7.70
N PHE A 79 -4.18 -11.97 -7.51
CA PHE A 79 -3.52 -10.68 -7.67
C PHE A 79 -3.88 -10.07 -9.03
N PRO A 80 -4.29 -8.78 -9.10
CA PRO A 80 -4.12 -7.70 -8.11
C PRO A 80 -5.26 -7.53 -7.09
N PHE A 81 -6.24 -8.44 -7.07
CA PHE A 81 -7.45 -8.29 -6.27
C PHE A 81 -7.33 -8.96 -4.91
N TYR A 82 -7.80 -8.26 -3.89
CA TYR A 82 -7.90 -8.74 -2.51
C TYR A 82 -9.35 -8.77 -2.06
N GLN A 83 -9.70 -9.70 -1.19
CA GLN A 83 -11.00 -9.69 -0.52
C GLN A 83 -11.04 -8.54 0.48
N TRP A 84 -12.04 -7.66 0.37
CA TRP A 84 -12.15 -6.50 1.26
C TRP A 84 -12.21 -6.88 2.74
N LYS A 85 -12.82 -8.02 3.08
CA LYS A 85 -12.87 -8.52 4.46
C LYS A 85 -11.47 -8.72 5.06
N ASP A 86 -10.56 -9.28 4.28
CA ASP A 86 -9.20 -9.58 4.74
C ASP A 86 -8.38 -8.30 4.84
N VAL A 87 -8.50 -7.41 3.85
CA VAL A 87 -7.89 -6.07 3.87
C VAL A 87 -8.37 -5.26 5.06
N ARG A 88 -9.68 -5.24 5.33
CA ARG A 88 -10.24 -4.52 6.47
C ARG A 88 -9.70 -5.06 7.79
N THR A 89 -9.63 -6.39 7.93
CA THR A 89 -9.07 -7.03 9.14
C THR A 89 -7.60 -6.65 9.34
N TYR A 90 -6.82 -6.56 8.27
CA TYR A 90 -5.44 -6.08 8.31
C TYR A 90 -5.35 -4.61 8.73
N LEU A 91 -6.15 -3.73 8.11
CA LEU A 91 -6.19 -2.31 8.45
C LEU A 91 -6.62 -2.08 9.91
N ASP A 92 -7.65 -2.79 10.37
CA ASP A 92 -8.16 -2.68 11.74
C ASP A 92 -7.07 -3.05 12.77
N LYS A 93 -6.24 -4.06 12.46
CA LYS A 93 -5.08 -4.46 13.28
C LYS A 93 -3.98 -3.40 13.29
N LEU A 94 -3.72 -2.73 12.17
CA LEU A 94 -2.72 -1.66 12.10
C LEU A 94 -3.14 -0.42 12.91
N THR A 95 -4.43 -0.11 12.95
CA THR A 95 -4.94 1.10 13.61
C THR A 95 -5.27 0.91 15.09
N ASN A 96 -5.46 -0.33 15.55
CA ASN A 96 -5.76 -0.66 16.95
C ASN A 96 -4.72 -1.67 17.47
N PRO A 97 -3.47 -1.22 17.74
CA PRO A 97 -2.41 -2.07 18.25
C PRO A 97 -2.68 -2.60 19.66
#